data_AF-A0A1G9FTA4-F1
#
_entry.id   AF-A0A1G9FTA4-F1
#
_cell.length_a   1.000
_cell.length_b   1.000
_cell.length_c   1.000
_cell.angle_alpha   90.00
_cell.angle_beta   90.00
_cell.angle_gamma   90.00
#
_symmetry.space_group_name_H-M   'P 1'
#
loop_
_entity.id
_entity.type
_entity.pdbx_description
1 polymer ?
#
loop_
_entity_poly.entity_id
_entity_poly.type
_entity_poly.pdbx_seq_one_letter_code
_entity_poly.pdbx_strand_id
1 'polypeptide(L)'
;MRLLGIDAAYEPDGDDSSLATRSATEQRELLTLDRGLLFRRNVHDGALIRTDDVDAQLDDILSRFAPRLAPWTRCLRCGALLEEVSATEVAAQLEPGTARTYRSFSRYTGCGRVYWRGAHSRRLEALVRRATS
;
A
#
# COMPACT_ATOMS: atom_id res chain seq x y z
N MET A 1 -3.93 -2.27 2.05
CA MET A 1 -4.10 -1.53 0.78
C MET A 1 -2.83 -1.50 -0.08
N ARG A 2 -1.67 -1.01 0.40
CA ARG A 2 -0.42 -0.94 -0.41
C ARG A 2 0.00 -2.26 -1.07
N LEU A 3 -0.26 -3.39 -0.40
CA LEU A 3 -0.05 -4.74 -0.95
C LEU A 3 -0.74 -4.95 -2.31
N LEU A 4 -1.91 -4.34 -2.48
CA LEU A 4 -2.75 -4.42 -3.68
C LEU A 4 -2.37 -3.36 -4.73
N GLY A 5 -1.27 -2.61 -4.52
CA GLY A 5 -0.80 -1.57 -5.44
C GLY A 5 -1.42 -0.18 -5.23
N ILE A 6 -2.29 -0.04 -4.24
CA ILE A 6 -2.97 1.24 -3.96
C ILE A 6 -2.00 2.22 -3.30
N ASP A 7 -1.99 3.47 -3.78
CA ASP A 7 -1.28 4.59 -3.15
C ASP A 7 -2.00 5.00 -1.86
N ALA A 8 -1.66 4.34 -0.76
CA ALA A 8 -2.22 4.66 0.55
C ALA A 8 -1.19 5.39 1.42
N ALA A 9 -1.57 6.56 1.91
CA ALA A 9 -0.91 7.22 3.02
C ALA A 9 -1.52 6.74 4.35
N TYR A 10 -0.70 6.56 5.38
CA TYR A 10 -1.15 6.26 6.73
C TYR A 10 -0.24 7.00 7.70
N GLU A 11 -0.83 7.79 8.58
CA GLU A 11 -0.13 8.68 9.48
C GLU A 11 -0.83 8.62 10.84
N PRO A 12 -0.41 7.69 11.73
CA PRO A 12 -1.10 7.43 12.99
C PRO A 12 -1.01 8.60 13.98
N ASP A 13 0.05 9.40 13.88
CA ASP A 13 0.30 10.54 14.76
C ASP A 13 -0.12 11.88 14.11
N GLY A 14 -0.77 11.83 12.94
CA GLY A 14 -1.23 13.01 12.23
C GLY A 14 -2.48 13.60 12.88
N ASP A 15 -2.49 14.90 13.12
CA ASP A 15 -3.70 15.59 13.54
C ASP A 15 -4.70 15.75 12.36
N ASP A 16 -5.97 15.93 12.69
CA ASP A 16 -7.02 16.10 11.70
C ASP A 16 -6.75 17.20 10.66
N SER A 17 -6.08 18.29 11.06
CA SER A 17 -5.80 19.41 10.16
C SER A 17 -4.73 19.03 9.15
N SER A 18 -3.69 18.32 9.58
CA SER A 18 -2.63 17.82 8.70
C SER A 18 -3.18 16.76 7.75
N LEU A 19 -4.00 15.83 8.24
CA LEU A 19 -4.66 14.80 7.43
C LEU A 19 -5.58 15.43 6.36
N ALA A 20 -6.44 16.38 6.74
CA ALA A 20 -7.32 17.07 5.80
C ALA A 20 -6.53 17.88 4.75
N THR A 21 -5.50 18.61 5.19
CA THR A 21 -4.64 19.41 4.29
C THR A 21 -3.92 18.53 3.28
N ARG A 22 -3.37 17.41 3.75
CA ARG A 22 -2.69 16.44 2.90
C ARG A 22 -3.65 15.80 1.89
N SER A 23 -4.84 15.41 2.34
CA SER A 23 -5.86 14.84 1.45
C SER A 23 -6.23 15.82 0.34
N ALA A 24 -6.43 17.09 0.67
CA ALA A 24 -6.73 18.13 -0.31
C ALA A 24 -5.57 18.37 -1.28
N THR A 25 -4.36 18.52 -0.76
CA THR A 25 -3.16 18.86 -1.54
C THR A 25 -2.78 17.72 -2.49
N GLU A 26 -2.87 16.48 -2.02
CA GLU A 26 -2.51 15.29 -2.80
C GLU A 26 -3.71 14.68 -3.54
N GLN A 27 -4.89 15.31 -3.50
CA GLN A 27 -6.13 14.85 -4.12
C GLN A 27 -6.45 13.38 -3.77
N ARG A 28 -6.44 13.08 -2.47
CA ARG A 28 -6.68 11.74 -1.92
C ARG A 28 -8.08 11.63 -1.33
N GLU A 29 -8.62 10.42 -1.38
CA GLU A 29 -9.79 10.02 -0.60
C GLU A 29 -9.39 9.85 0.88
N LEU A 30 -9.99 10.66 1.76
CA LEU A 30 -9.78 10.58 3.20
C LEU A 30 -10.68 9.54 3.85
N LEU A 31 -10.09 8.42 4.29
CA LEU A 31 -10.82 7.38 5.02
C LEU A 31 -10.68 7.57 6.53
N THR A 32 -11.79 7.65 7.27
CA THR A 32 -11.76 7.86 8.73
C THR A 32 -12.97 7.24 9.44
N LEU A 33 -12.85 6.94 10.73
CA LEU A 33 -13.98 6.63 11.63
C LEU A 33 -14.55 7.90 12.29
N ASP A 34 -13.80 9.01 12.25
CA ASP A 34 -14.23 10.28 12.83
C ASP A 34 -15.05 11.10 11.84
N ARG A 35 -16.32 11.33 12.19
CA ARG A 35 -17.20 12.21 11.42
C ARG A 35 -16.76 13.68 11.51
N GLY A 36 -16.16 14.10 12.62
CA GLY A 36 -15.67 15.46 12.83
C GLY A 36 -14.64 15.86 11.77
N LEU A 37 -13.67 14.99 11.51
CA LEU A 37 -12.70 15.13 10.43
C LEU A 37 -13.37 15.32 9.06
N LEU A 38 -14.42 14.55 8.74
CA LEU A 38 -15.14 14.68 7.45
C LEU A 38 -15.90 16.00 7.31
N PHE A 39 -16.24 16.69 8.39
CA PHE A 39 -16.92 18.00 8.34
C PHE A 39 -15.96 19.17 8.13
N ARG A 40 -14.64 18.94 8.04
CA ARG A 40 -13.67 19.98 7.76
C ARG A 40 -13.80 20.49 6.32
N ARG A 41 -13.79 21.81 6.14
CA ARG A 41 -14.06 22.48 4.85
C ARG A 41 -13.08 22.12 3.73
N ASN A 42 -11.86 21.74 4.07
CA ASN A 42 -10.82 21.36 3.11
C ASN A 42 -10.84 19.87 2.75
N VAL A 43 -11.73 19.06 3.34
CA VAL A 43 -11.94 17.68 2.90
C VAL A 43 -12.90 17.70 1.72
N HIS A 44 -12.37 17.42 0.52
CA HIS A 44 -13.15 17.35 -0.72
C HIS A 44 -13.69 15.93 -0.96
N ASP A 45 -12.79 14.95 -0.92
CA ASP A 45 -13.10 13.53 -1.10
C ASP A 45 -12.79 12.80 0.21
N GLY A 46 -13.84 12.33 0.87
CA GLY A 46 -13.71 11.65 2.15
C GLY A 46 -14.88 10.73 2.45
N ALA A 47 -14.58 9.66 3.17
CA ALA A 47 -15.53 8.62 3.47
C ALA A 47 -15.36 8.03 4.87
N LEU A 48 -16.51 7.79 5.50
CA LEU A 48 -16.58 7.07 6.76
C LEU A 48 -16.29 5.58 6.54
N ILE A 49 -15.42 5.03 7.39
CA ILE A 49 -15.24 3.59 7.57
C ILE A 49 -16.47 3.03 8.27
N ARG A 50 -17.05 1.97 7.72
CA ARG A 50 -18.35 1.42 8.16
C ARG A 50 -18.24 0.26 9.15
N THR A 51 -17.06 -0.33 9.27
CA THR A 51 -16.80 -1.52 10.09
C THR A 51 -15.37 -1.48 10.61
N ASP A 52 -15.17 -2.03 11.80
CA ASP A 52 -13.89 -2.22 12.47
C ASP A 52 -13.25 -3.59 12.15
N ASP A 53 -13.99 -4.50 11.52
CA ASP A 53 -13.43 -5.73 10.97
C ASP A 53 -12.58 -5.43 9.74
N VAL A 54 -11.30 -5.79 9.79
CA VAL A 54 -10.30 -5.42 8.77
C VAL A 54 -10.62 -6.02 7.40
N ASP A 55 -11.15 -7.24 7.36
CA ASP A 55 -11.46 -7.91 6.10
C ASP A 55 -12.72 -7.29 5.48
N ALA A 56 -13.79 -7.10 6.27
CA ALA A 56 -14.99 -6.42 5.83
C ALA A 56 -14.74 -4.94 5.44
N GLN A 57 -13.84 -4.26 6.15
CA GLN A 57 -13.43 -2.90 5.82
C GLN A 57 -12.73 -2.84 4.46
N LEU A 58 -11.82 -3.79 4.20
CA LEU A 58 -11.14 -3.86 2.91
C LEU A 58 -12.15 -4.12 1.78
N ASP A 59 -13.08 -5.05 1.97
CA ASP A 59 -14.09 -5.38 0.98
C ASP A 59 -15.05 -4.20 0.70
N ASP A 60 -15.49 -3.45 1.73
CA ASP A 60 -16.28 -2.21 1.56
C ASP A 60 -15.51 -1.16 0.76
N ILE A 61 -14.22 -0.94 1.07
CA ILE A 61 -13.39 0.03 0.36
C ILE A 61 -13.20 -0.38 -1.11
N LEU A 62 -12.85 -1.65 -1.38
CA LEU A 62 -12.65 -2.12 -2.74
C LEU A 62 -13.94 -2.08 -3.56
N SER A 63 -15.08 -2.42 -2.96
CA SER A 63 -16.37 -2.36 -3.64
C SER A 63 -16.84 -0.93 -3.92
N ARG A 64 -16.62 0.02 -3.00
CA ARG A 64 -17.12 1.40 -3.12
C ARG A 64 -16.31 2.25 -4.06
N PHE A 65 -14.98 2.13 -3.99
CA PHE A 65 -14.06 2.99 -4.73
C PHE A 65 -13.51 2.34 -5.99
N ALA A 66 -13.63 1.01 -6.10
CA ALA A 66 -13.15 0.22 -7.24
C ALA A 66 -11.75 0.66 -7.75
N PRO A 67 -10.75 0.82 -6.87
CA PRO A 67 -9.45 1.31 -7.30
C PRO A 67 -8.78 0.29 -8.22
N ARG A 68 -7.99 0.77 -9.19
CA ARG A 68 -7.16 -0.12 -9.99
C ARG A 68 -6.16 -0.85 -9.09
N LEU A 69 -6.21 -2.18 -9.13
CA LEU A 69 -5.29 -3.02 -8.38
C LEU A 69 -4.06 -3.35 -9.22
N ALA A 70 -2.89 -3.26 -8.59
CA ALA A 70 -1.61 -3.66 -9.15
C ALA A 70 -0.78 -4.31 -8.03
N PRO A 71 -1.14 -5.53 -7.58
CA PRO A 71 -0.52 -6.14 -6.42
C PRO A 71 1.00 -6.22 -6.56
N TRP A 72 1.68 -6.15 -5.41
CA TRP A 72 3.14 -6.26 -5.30
C TRP A 72 3.95 -5.13 -5.91
N THR A 73 3.32 -4.06 -6.43
CA THR A 73 4.05 -2.94 -7.05
C THR A 73 4.51 -1.87 -6.06
N ARG A 74 3.99 -1.86 -4.83
CA ARG A 74 4.28 -0.84 -3.81
C ARG A 74 4.84 -1.42 -2.52
N CYS A 75 5.69 -0.64 -1.87
CA CYS A 75 6.28 -1.01 -0.59
C CYS A 75 5.22 -0.99 0.50
N LEU A 76 5.10 -2.05 1.29
CA LEU A 76 4.20 -2.07 2.45
C LEU A 76 4.58 -0.99 3.48
N ARG A 77 5.87 -0.63 3.56
CA ARG A 77 6.41 0.31 4.55
C ARG A 77 6.28 1.77 4.12
N CYS A 78 6.82 2.12 2.95
CA CYS A 78 6.84 3.51 2.48
C CYS A 78 5.89 3.83 1.33
N GLY A 79 5.21 2.84 0.73
CA GLY A 79 4.31 3.06 -0.42
C GLY A 79 4.99 3.33 -1.76
N ALA A 80 6.33 3.50 -1.79
CA ALA A 80 7.10 3.71 -3.01
C ALA A 80 6.99 2.52 -3.99
N LEU A 81 7.15 2.81 -5.27
CA LEU A 81 7.06 1.83 -6.35
C LEU A 81 8.30 0.93 -6.41
N LEU A 82 8.14 -0.23 -7.04
CA LEU A 82 9.25 -1.08 -7.46
C LEU A 82 9.87 -0.56 -8.75
N GLU A 83 11.20 -0.68 -8.83
CA GLU A 83 11.98 -0.61 -10.06
C GLU A 83 12.69 -1.95 -10.28
N GLU A 84 12.87 -2.36 -11.53
CA GLU A 84 13.67 -3.55 -11.86
C GLU A 84 15.15 -3.28 -11.61
N VAL A 85 15.84 -4.26 -11.02
CA VAL A 85 17.28 -4.19 -10.75
C VAL A 85 17.93 -5.52 -11.05
N SER A 86 19.19 -5.49 -11.46
CA SER A 86 20.00 -6.68 -11.68
C SER A 86 20.44 -7.34 -10.37
N ALA A 87 20.68 -8.65 -10.40
CA ALA A 87 21.27 -9.38 -9.28
C ALA A 87 22.61 -8.77 -8.81
N THR A 88 23.38 -8.19 -9.73
CA THR A 88 24.65 -7.53 -9.44
C THR A 88 24.47 -6.26 -8.62
N GLU A 89 23.45 -5.45 -8.93
CA GLU A 89 23.17 -4.21 -8.18
C GLU A 89 22.72 -4.46 -6.74
N VAL A 90 22.07 -5.59 -6.50
CA VAL A 90 21.53 -5.94 -5.17
C VAL A 90 22.32 -7.01 -4.43
N ALA A 91 23.44 -7.46 -4.97
CA ALA A 91 24.19 -8.60 -4.44
C ALA A 91 24.52 -8.48 -2.94
N ALA A 92 24.87 -7.28 -2.47
CA ALA A 92 25.18 -6.99 -1.08
C ALA A 92 23.97 -7.09 -0.12
N GLN A 93 22.75 -7.08 -0.64
CA GLN A 93 21.50 -7.15 0.12
C GLN A 93 20.83 -8.53 0.02
N LEU A 94 21.38 -9.45 -0.77
CA LEU A 94 20.83 -10.79 -0.94
C LEU A 94 21.46 -11.76 0.06
N GLU A 95 20.60 -12.56 0.71
CA GLU A 95 21.06 -13.70 1.51
C GLU A 95 21.80 -14.72 0.62
N PRO A 96 22.83 -15.42 1.13
CA PRO A 96 23.57 -16.42 0.38
C PRO A 96 22.62 -17.46 -0.28
N GLY A 97 22.76 -17.65 -1.59
CA GLY A 97 21.94 -18.60 -2.36
C GLY A 97 20.65 -18.02 -2.97
N THR A 98 20.25 -16.80 -2.59
CA THR A 98 19.07 -16.14 -3.19
C THR A 98 19.28 -15.90 -4.70
N ALA A 99 20.46 -15.40 -5.09
CA ALA A 99 20.83 -15.19 -6.50
C ALA A 99 20.95 -16.48 -7.32
N ARG A 100 21.08 -17.64 -6.67
CA ARG A 100 21.08 -18.94 -7.37
C ARG A 100 19.67 -19.44 -7.68
N THR A 101 18.69 -18.98 -6.89
CA THR A 101 17.30 -19.47 -6.94
C THR A 101 16.40 -18.52 -7.74
N TYR A 102 16.66 -17.21 -7.67
CA TYR A 102 15.85 -16.18 -8.31
C TYR A 102 16.65 -15.41 -9.36
N ARG A 103 16.00 -15.08 -10.48
CA ARG A 103 16.61 -14.37 -11.61
C ARG A 103 16.10 -12.93 -11.80
N SER A 104 14.97 -12.58 -11.18
CA SER A 104 14.35 -11.27 -11.27
C SER A 104 14.32 -10.61 -9.90
N PHE A 105 14.95 -9.44 -9.80
CA PHE A 105 14.99 -8.63 -8.59
C PHE A 105 14.37 -7.27 -8.86
N SER A 106 13.76 -6.70 -7.83
CA SER A 106 13.23 -5.35 -7.86
C SER A 106 13.65 -4.62 -6.59
N ARG A 107 13.71 -3.31 -6.63
CA ARG A 107 14.01 -2.47 -5.47
C ARG A 107 12.90 -1.45 -5.27
N TYR A 108 12.53 -1.17 -4.03
CA TYR A 108 11.62 -0.06 -3.77
C TYR A 108 12.38 1.28 -3.83
N THR A 109 11.93 2.20 -4.68
CA THR A 109 12.61 3.48 -4.93
C THR A 109 12.73 4.37 -3.69
N GLY A 110 11.85 4.21 -2.70
CA GLY A 110 11.86 5.02 -1.48
C GLY A 110 12.78 4.50 -0.38
N CYS A 111 12.70 3.19 -0.05
CA CYS A 111 13.45 2.63 1.08
C CYS A 111 14.62 1.73 0.67
N GLY A 112 14.82 1.51 -0.62
CA GLY A 112 15.94 0.72 -1.16
C GLY A 112 15.85 -0.79 -0.90
N ARG A 113 14.80 -1.28 -0.24
CA ARG A 113 14.64 -2.72 0.04
C ARG A 113 14.43 -3.50 -1.24
N VAL A 114 15.08 -4.67 -1.31
CA VAL A 114 15.02 -5.59 -2.44
C VAL A 114 13.82 -6.52 -2.29
N TYR A 115 13.17 -6.79 -3.41
CA TYR A 115 12.01 -7.65 -3.59
C TYR A 115 12.32 -8.68 -4.67
N TRP A 116 11.85 -9.91 -4.48
CA TRP A 116 11.82 -10.93 -5.52
C TRP A 116 10.54 -11.76 -5.38
N ARG A 117 10.00 -12.17 -6.52
CA ARG A 117 8.70 -12.87 -6.59
C ARG A 117 8.87 -14.30 -6.04
N GLY A 118 7.97 -14.72 -5.15
CA GLY A 118 8.00 -16.03 -4.49
C GLY A 118 8.55 -16.04 -3.05
N ALA A 119 9.04 -14.90 -2.54
CA ALA A 119 9.50 -14.77 -1.15
C ALA A 119 8.39 -14.56 -0.11
N HIS A 120 7.13 -14.46 -0.55
CA HIS A 120 6.03 -14.01 0.32
C HIS A 120 5.38 -15.17 1.06
N SER A 121 4.79 -14.85 2.22
CA SER A 121 4.02 -15.85 2.96
C SER A 121 2.73 -16.20 2.22
N ARG A 122 2.29 -17.46 2.34
CA ARG A 122 1.00 -17.96 1.83
C ARG A 122 -0.19 -17.08 2.24
N ARG A 123 -0.11 -16.43 3.41
CA ARG A 123 -1.14 -15.51 3.91
C ARG A 123 -1.30 -14.28 3.02
N LEU A 124 -0.19 -13.65 2.61
CA LEU A 124 -0.24 -12.47 1.74
C LEU A 124 -0.73 -12.83 0.33
N GLU A 125 -0.33 -14.00 -0.18
CA GLU A 125 -0.83 -14.51 -1.46
C GLU A 125 -2.33 -14.77 -1.43
N ALA A 126 -2.85 -15.36 -0.35
CA ALA A 126 -4.28 -15.59 -0.18
C ALA A 126 -5.07 -14.28 -0.16
N LEU A 127 -4.57 -13.25 0.55
CA LEU A 127 -5.19 -11.93 0.58
C LEU A 127 -5.22 -11.29 -0.81
N VAL A 128 -4.10 -11.32 -1.54
CA VAL A 128 -4.05 -10.79 -2.92
C VAL A 128 -5.05 -11.51 -3.80
N ARG A 129 -5.09 -12.85 -3.79
CA ARG A 129 -6.05 -13.63 -4.58
C ARG A 129 -7.50 -13.26 -4.27
N ARG A 130 -7.86 -13.12 -2.99
CA ARG A 130 -9.21 -12.73 -2.56
C ARG A 130 -9.59 -11.33 -3.05
N ALA A 131 -8.65 -10.39 -3.01
CA ALA A 131 -8.91 -9.00 -3.39
C ALA A 131 -8.94 -8.78 -4.92
N THR A 132 -8.39 -9.71 -5.71
CA THR A 132 -8.32 -9.58 -7.18
C THR A 132 -9.22 -10.58 -7.93
N SER A 133 -10.03 -11.37 -7.22
CA SER A 133 -11.03 -12.27 -7.81
C SER A 133 -12.29 -11.51 -8.17
#